data_AF-A0A7J0CQ89-F1
#
_entry.id   AF-A0A7J0CQ89-F1
#
_cell.length_a   1.000
_cell.length_b   1.000
_cell.length_c   1.000
_cell.angle_alpha   90.00
_cell.angle_beta   90.00
_cell.angle_gamma   90.00
#
_symmetry.space_group_name_H-M   'P 1'
#
loop_
_entity.id
_entity.type
_entity.pdbx_description
1 polymer ?
#
loop_
_entity_poly.entity_id
_entity_poly.type
_entity_poly.pdbx_seq_one_letter_code
_entity_poly.pdbx_strand_id
1 'polypeptide(L)'
;MAAYRQQYEQWAEGQLGEIRRHNAAITAMTTGLRNGDPEAAVEYFSAALYASTGWPEGLPRQVSAAYDAGARQLVLNWELPRYDVVPEAKSARYMINADQVKDSPRPVTQRRTLYRDVLAQCLLLVLRDLFAADEFGALESVALNGFVDDHDPTTGRRAPMFLGTVMASRSTFAALHLEQVNAVTCLVDGLRGQLSTRPDQYAAVRPGRVPEDVGNGVVTHGGGEEPDLYEMDPIAFEGLVADLFRAMGMQAVTTQRSNDGGVDVDALDPTPIRGGKIVVQVKRYRSTVPPTAVRDLYGTVQDAGANKGVLVTTSHFGPGAHTFANGKPLELVAGSELVDLLHRHGLRGRLGSEGGGQAPVPAQRTAPDSVREADDDDHNVLGMYWSGNVALDVCALVCHGNRVLDDDHFVFYNNPRTPDGTVRALVPLAPDKAAIQVSFDALPERADRLVVIAAIDPVANPAADLSGFTDAGIRLLDAEGTPLDRLDVSDGRDDETALVLGSFRRRANGDWEFVTGGRGYRGGLEELVQDYGIEVE
;
A
#
# COMPACT_ATOMS: atom_id res chain seq x y z
N MET A 1 21.17 12.07 30.29
CA MET A 1 21.36 13.11 29.25
C MET A 1 22.27 12.67 28.11
N ALA A 2 23.47 12.14 28.36
CA ALA A 2 24.39 11.70 27.29
C ALA A 2 23.82 10.55 26.41
N ALA A 3 23.23 9.52 27.02
CA ALA A 3 22.62 8.41 26.30
C ALA A 3 21.40 8.82 25.44
N TYR A 4 20.57 9.75 25.94
CA TYR A 4 19.43 10.29 25.19
C TYR A 4 19.88 11.12 23.98
N ARG A 5 20.94 11.94 24.15
CA ARG A 5 21.54 12.68 23.04
C ARG A 5 22.10 11.72 21.97
N GLN A 6 22.75 10.64 22.39
CA GLN A 6 23.30 9.62 21.49
C GLN A 6 22.21 8.85 20.72
N GLN A 7 21.09 8.52 21.36
CA GLN A 7 19.95 7.85 20.72
C GLN A 7 19.22 8.76 19.72
N TYR A 8 19.04 10.05 20.08
CA TYR A 8 18.52 11.05 19.15
C TYR A 8 19.46 11.26 17.96
N GLU A 9 20.77 11.32 18.19
CA GLU A 9 21.78 11.42 17.13
C GLU A 9 21.73 10.21 16.19
N GLN A 10 21.59 8.98 16.71
CA GLN A 10 21.44 7.77 15.89
C GLN A 10 20.15 7.75 15.06
N TRP A 11 19.01 8.13 15.63
CA TRP A 11 17.75 8.24 14.90
C TRP A 11 17.82 9.32 13.81
N ALA A 12 18.38 10.49 14.15
CA ALA A 12 18.56 11.59 13.20
C ALA A 12 19.53 11.21 12.08
N GLU A 13 20.62 10.49 12.39
CA GLU A 13 21.55 9.95 11.40
C GLU A 13 20.91 8.90 10.50
N GLY A 14 20.03 8.05 11.04
CA GLY A 14 19.25 7.08 10.26
C GLY A 14 18.31 7.76 9.25
N GLN A 15 17.53 8.73 9.72
CA GLN A 15 16.62 9.52 8.87
C GLN A 15 17.38 10.35 7.83
N LEU A 16 18.49 10.99 8.22
CA LEU A 16 19.37 11.67 7.27
C LEU A 16 19.99 10.69 6.27
N GLY A 17 20.28 9.46 6.68
CA GLY A 17 20.77 8.39 5.81
C GLY A 17 19.76 7.96 4.76
N GLU A 18 18.49 7.83 5.12
CA GLU A 18 17.38 7.56 4.19
C GLU A 18 17.19 8.71 3.19
N ILE A 19 17.12 9.94 3.68
CA ILE A 19 17.00 11.13 2.82
C ILE A 19 18.19 11.22 1.86
N ARG A 20 19.42 10.97 2.34
CA ARG A 20 20.62 10.96 1.49
C ARG A 20 20.57 9.87 0.43
N ARG A 21 20.12 8.66 0.76
CA ARG A 21 19.97 7.56 -0.21
C ARG A 21 18.93 7.89 -1.27
N HIS A 22 17.78 8.42 -0.86
CA HIS A 22 16.73 8.86 -1.77
C HIS A 22 17.21 9.98 -2.71
N ASN A 23 17.84 11.02 -2.15
CA ASN A 23 18.42 12.12 -2.93
C ASN A 23 19.53 11.63 -3.88
N ALA A 24 20.35 10.66 -3.44
CA ALA A 24 21.37 10.04 -4.29
C ALA A 24 20.74 9.25 -5.45
N ALA A 25 19.66 8.52 -5.21
CA ALA A 25 18.92 7.80 -6.26
C ALA A 25 18.30 8.77 -7.28
N ILE A 26 17.65 9.86 -6.83
CA ILE A 26 17.14 10.92 -7.72
C ILE A 26 18.29 11.53 -8.54
N THR A 27 19.42 11.79 -7.90
CA THR A 27 20.61 12.35 -8.57
C THR A 27 21.15 11.38 -9.61
N ALA A 28 21.22 10.09 -9.29
CA ALA A 28 21.67 9.04 -10.21
C ALA A 28 20.73 8.92 -11.42
N MET A 29 19.41 8.83 -11.19
CA MET A 29 18.40 8.79 -12.26
C MET A 29 18.47 10.03 -13.15
N THR A 30 18.56 11.23 -12.56
CA THR A 30 18.68 12.49 -13.32
C THR A 30 19.98 12.54 -14.14
N THR A 31 21.08 12.03 -13.58
CA THR A 31 22.37 11.96 -14.27
C THR A 31 22.33 10.93 -15.41
N GLY A 32 21.73 9.77 -15.19
CA GLY A 32 21.51 8.74 -16.21
C GLY A 32 20.68 9.26 -17.37
N LEU A 33 19.55 9.91 -17.09
CA LEU A 33 18.69 10.54 -18.09
C LEU A 33 19.46 11.57 -18.95
N ARG A 34 20.27 12.43 -18.33
CA ARG A 34 21.12 13.40 -19.05
C ARG A 34 22.16 12.74 -19.94
N ASN A 35 22.68 11.59 -19.52
CA ASN A 35 23.65 10.80 -20.29
C ASN A 35 22.98 9.93 -21.36
N GLY A 36 21.64 9.92 -21.45
CA GLY A 36 20.87 9.12 -22.39
C GLY A 36 20.81 7.64 -22.01
N ASP A 37 20.96 7.30 -20.74
CA ASP A 37 20.82 5.93 -20.23
C ASP A 37 19.38 5.41 -20.41
N PRO A 38 19.17 4.30 -21.14
CA PRO A 38 17.84 3.76 -21.38
C PRO A 38 17.04 3.40 -20.14
N GLU A 39 17.66 2.82 -19.12
CA GLU A 39 16.96 2.40 -17.91
C GLU A 39 16.48 3.63 -17.13
N ALA A 40 17.37 4.59 -16.89
CA ALA A 40 17.02 5.85 -16.23
C ALA A 40 15.96 6.65 -17.00
N ALA A 41 15.99 6.63 -18.34
CA ALA A 41 14.98 7.29 -19.16
C ALA A 41 13.60 6.65 -19.00
N VAL A 42 13.52 5.33 -19.07
CA VAL A 42 12.26 4.60 -18.90
C VAL A 42 11.70 4.79 -17.49
N GLU A 43 12.54 4.71 -16.46
CA GLU A 43 12.13 4.93 -15.06
C GLU A 43 11.59 6.34 -14.86
N TYR A 44 12.33 7.36 -15.30
CA TYR A 44 11.93 8.77 -15.17
C TYR A 44 10.60 9.08 -15.85
N PHE A 45 10.44 8.67 -17.12
CA PHE A 45 9.22 8.97 -17.87
C PHE A 45 8.02 8.15 -17.40
N SER A 46 8.24 6.92 -16.92
CA SER A 46 7.19 6.14 -16.26
C SER A 46 6.75 6.85 -14.99
N ALA A 47 7.67 7.23 -14.11
CA ALA A 47 7.36 7.97 -12.87
C ALA A 47 6.59 9.27 -13.14
N ALA A 48 6.97 10.02 -14.19
CA ALA A 48 6.26 11.23 -14.60
C ALA A 48 4.80 10.96 -15.00
N LEU A 49 4.53 9.86 -15.73
CA LEU A 49 3.17 9.47 -16.09
C LEU A 49 2.35 9.06 -14.86
N TYR A 50 2.93 8.35 -13.90
CA TYR A 50 2.24 7.97 -12.66
C TYR A 50 2.00 9.15 -11.70
N ALA A 51 2.89 10.13 -11.69
CA ALA A 51 2.76 11.35 -10.90
C ALA A 51 1.82 12.39 -11.53
N SER A 52 1.42 12.21 -12.79
CA SER A 52 0.54 13.15 -13.48
C SER A 52 -0.85 13.21 -12.82
N THR A 53 -1.24 14.41 -12.39
CA THR A 53 -2.59 14.71 -11.91
C THR A 53 -3.60 14.90 -13.06
N GLY A 54 -3.12 14.91 -14.31
CA GLY A 54 -3.97 15.08 -15.49
C GLY A 54 -4.73 13.82 -15.88
N TRP A 55 -4.29 12.64 -15.43
CA TRP A 55 -4.94 11.36 -15.74
C TRP A 55 -6.19 11.15 -14.87
N PRO A 56 -7.39 10.99 -15.46
CA PRO A 56 -8.62 10.82 -14.68
C PRO A 56 -8.60 9.61 -13.74
N GLU A 57 -9.17 9.79 -12.55
CA GLU A 57 -9.31 8.73 -11.55
C GLU A 57 -10.18 7.58 -12.10
N GLY A 58 -9.79 6.34 -11.80
CA GLY A 58 -10.49 5.13 -12.27
C GLY A 58 -10.13 4.67 -13.69
N LEU A 59 -9.37 5.44 -14.47
CA LEU A 59 -8.86 4.96 -15.76
C LEU A 59 -7.62 4.07 -15.59
N PRO A 60 -7.46 3.04 -16.45
CA PRO A 60 -6.27 2.20 -16.43
C PRO A 60 -5.01 3.01 -16.73
N ARG A 61 -3.85 2.52 -16.26
CA ARG A 61 -2.57 3.23 -16.41
C ARG A 61 -1.38 2.28 -16.60
N GLN A 62 -1.60 1.10 -17.16
CA GLN A 62 -0.51 0.20 -17.51
C GLN A 62 0.36 0.80 -18.61
N VAL A 63 1.67 0.65 -18.44
CA VAL A 63 2.69 1.08 -19.38
C VAL A 63 3.71 -0.03 -19.61
N SER A 64 4.11 -0.21 -20.86
CA SER A 64 5.32 -0.94 -21.21
C SER A 64 6.17 -0.01 -22.03
N ALA A 65 7.44 0.19 -21.66
CA ALA A 65 8.27 1.21 -22.26
C ALA A 65 9.71 0.73 -22.49
N ALA A 66 10.30 1.26 -23.55
CA ALA A 66 11.71 1.12 -23.87
C ALA A 66 12.23 2.43 -24.48
N TYR A 67 13.51 2.72 -24.28
CA TYR A 67 14.13 3.95 -24.74
C TYR A 67 15.28 3.68 -25.72
N ASP A 68 15.19 4.32 -26.89
CA ASP A 68 16.21 4.33 -27.92
C ASP A 68 17.11 5.55 -27.73
N ALA A 69 18.27 5.35 -27.10
CA ALA A 69 19.23 6.41 -26.83
C ALA A 69 19.80 7.06 -28.10
N GLY A 70 19.94 6.29 -29.18
CA GLY A 70 20.47 6.80 -30.45
C GLY A 70 19.49 7.74 -31.16
N ALA A 71 18.21 7.41 -31.12
CA ALA A 71 17.13 8.22 -31.70
C ALA A 71 16.50 9.21 -30.71
N ARG A 72 16.92 9.21 -29.43
CA ARG A 72 16.30 9.97 -28.34
C ARG A 72 14.78 9.77 -28.32
N GLN A 73 14.36 8.52 -28.49
CA GLN A 73 12.97 8.16 -28.70
C GLN A 73 12.48 7.22 -27.61
N LEU A 74 11.38 7.59 -26.96
CA LEU A 74 10.66 6.70 -26.05
C LEU A 74 9.60 5.93 -26.84
N VAL A 75 9.61 4.61 -26.73
CA VAL A 75 8.60 3.72 -27.32
C VAL A 75 7.80 3.15 -26.18
N LEU A 76 6.48 3.36 -26.17
CA LEU A 76 5.62 2.87 -25.11
C LEU A 76 4.28 2.31 -25.59
N ASN A 77 3.82 1.27 -24.90
CA ASN A 77 2.45 0.77 -24.93
C ASN A 77 1.74 1.29 -23.68
N TRP A 78 0.58 1.91 -23.85
CA TRP A 78 -0.21 2.49 -22.75
C TRP A 78 -1.62 1.90 -22.75
N GLU A 79 -2.13 1.51 -21.58
CA GLU A 79 -3.47 0.98 -21.44
C GLU A 79 -4.53 2.10 -21.48
N LEU A 80 -5.49 1.91 -22.37
CA LEU A 80 -6.61 2.80 -22.62
C LEU A 80 -7.87 2.26 -21.94
N PRO A 81 -8.83 3.14 -21.59
CA PRO A 81 -10.08 2.69 -21.00
C PRO A 81 -10.91 1.84 -21.97
N ARG A 82 -11.69 0.92 -21.38
CA ARG A 82 -12.69 0.12 -22.09
C ARG A 82 -13.91 0.95 -22.49
N TYR A 83 -14.79 0.35 -23.29
CA TYR A 83 -15.96 1.04 -23.86
C TYR A 83 -17.00 1.49 -22.80
N ASP A 84 -16.98 0.88 -21.63
CA ASP A 84 -17.81 1.19 -20.47
C ASP A 84 -17.54 2.56 -19.85
N VAL A 85 -16.37 3.16 -20.12
CA VAL A 85 -16.03 4.55 -19.75
C VAL A 85 -17.06 5.57 -20.28
N VAL A 86 -17.82 5.21 -21.32
CA VAL A 86 -18.93 6.00 -21.84
C VAL A 86 -20.26 5.42 -21.35
N PRO A 87 -20.92 6.05 -20.35
CA PRO A 87 -22.16 5.56 -19.79
C PRO A 87 -23.25 5.30 -20.83
N GLU A 88 -24.04 4.24 -20.58
CA GLU A 88 -25.20 3.90 -21.41
C GLU A 88 -26.34 4.90 -21.25
N ALA A 89 -26.48 5.46 -20.04
CA ALA A 89 -27.46 6.51 -19.75
C ALA A 89 -26.94 7.87 -20.23
N LYS A 90 -27.79 8.62 -20.93
CA LYS A 90 -27.53 10.02 -21.30
C LYS A 90 -27.85 10.96 -20.14
N SER A 91 -28.91 10.67 -19.40
CA SER A 91 -29.38 11.47 -18.27
C SER A 91 -30.30 10.64 -17.37
N ALA A 92 -30.18 10.82 -16.07
CA ALA A 92 -31.10 10.29 -15.06
C ALA A 92 -32.08 11.38 -14.63
N ARG A 93 -33.38 11.06 -14.51
CA ARG A 93 -34.39 11.96 -13.94
C ARG A 93 -35.11 11.27 -12.80
N TYR A 94 -35.04 11.85 -11.60
CA TYR A 94 -35.82 11.39 -10.45
C TYR A 94 -37.30 11.75 -10.62
N MET A 95 -38.17 10.75 -10.53
CA MET A 95 -39.62 10.87 -10.63
C MET A 95 -40.24 10.82 -9.24
N ILE A 96 -40.46 12.00 -8.66
CA ILE A 96 -40.96 12.20 -7.28
C ILE A 96 -42.22 11.38 -7.01
N ASN A 97 -43.18 11.37 -7.95
CA ASN A 97 -44.47 10.67 -7.76
C ASN A 97 -44.36 9.15 -7.76
N ALA A 98 -43.27 8.59 -8.29
CA ALA A 98 -43.05 7.16 -8.40
C ALA A 98 -41.87 6.68 -7.53
N ASP A 99 -41.22 7.61 -6.82
CA ASP A 99 -39.96 7.42 -6.10
C ASP A 99 -38.93 6.59 -6.89
N GLN A 100 -38.74 6.96 -8.17
CA GLN A 100 -37.95 6.17 -9.11
C GLN A 100 -37.03 7.06 -9.96
N VAL A 101 -35.80 6.60 -10.17
CA VAL A 101 -34.88 7.22 -11.14
C VAL A 101 -35.17 6.64 -12.53
N LYS A 102 -35.48 7.51 -13.50
CA LYS A 102 -35.67 7.14 -14.90
C LYS A 102 -34.47 7.55 -15.74
N ASP A 103 -33.78 6.57 -16.29
CA ASP A 103 -32.68 6.80 -17.22
C ASP A 103 -33.19 6.96 -18.65
N SER A 104 -32.65 7.96 -19.33
CA SER A 104 -32.81 8.12 -20.77
C SER A 104 -31.59 7.52 -21.47
N PRO A 105 -31.75 6.56 -22.40
CA PRO A 105 -30.63 5.88 -23.04
C PRO A 105 -29.86 6.83 -23.96
N ARG A 106 -28.53 6.65 -24.01
CA ARG A 106 -27.64 7.33 -24.94
C ARG A 106 -27.57 6.54 -26.25
N PRO A 107 -27.80 7.18 -27.41
CA PRO A 107 -27.68 6.50 -28.71
C PRO A 107 -26.30 5.85 -28.90
N VAL A 108 -26.27 4.64 -29.44
CA VAL A 108 -25.02 3.89 -29.67
C VAL A 108 -24.04 4.66 -30.55
N THR A 109 -24.53 5.40 -31.56
CA THR A 109 -23.70 6.27 -32.42
C THR A 109 -23.02 7.39 -31.64
N GLN A 110 -23.72 7.98 -30.67
CA GLN A 110 -23.16 8.99 -29.79
C GLN A 110 -22.12 8.38 -28.85
N ARG A 111 -22.39 7.19 -28.28
CA ARG A 111 -21.42 6.48 -27.44
C ARG A 111 -20.13 6.15 -28.19
N ARG A 112 -20.23 5.64 -29.42
CA ARG A 112 -19.08 5.37 -30.30
C ARG A 112 -18.25 6.63 -30.57
N THR A 113 -18.91 7.75 -30.83
CA THR A 113 -18.23 9.03 -31.10
C THR A 113 -17.49 9.52 -29.87
N LEU A 114 -18.14 9.50 -28.70
CA LEU A 114 -17.52 9.90 -27.44
C LEU A 114 -16.36 8.98 -27.06
N TYR A 115 -16.51 7.66 -27.23
CA TYR A 115 -15.45 6.72 -26.88
C TYR A 115 -14.21 6.95 -27.74
N ARG A 116 -14.40 7.09 -29.06
CA ARG A 116 -13.30 7.44 -29.98
C ARG A 116 -12.62 8.75 -29.59
N ASP A 117 -13.36 9.74 -29.14
CA ASP A 117 -12.81 11.01 -28.68
C ASP A 117 -12.00 10.86 -27.37
N VAL A 118 -12.53 10.12 -26.39
CA VAL A 118 -11.81 9.78 -25.15
C VAL A 118 -10.49 9.07 -25.43
N LEU A 119 -10.48 8.07 -26.33
CA LEU A 119 -9.24 7.38 -26.69
C LEU A 119 -8.20 8.35 -27.28
N ALA A 120 -8.63 9.27 -28.15
CA ALA A 120 -7.73 10.28 -28.71
C ALA A 120 -7.21 11.25 -27.65
N GLN A 121 -8.07 11.69 -26.72
CA GLN A 121 -7.68 12.55 -25.61
C GLN A 121 -6.66 11.86 -24.70
N CYS A 122 -6.87 10.58 -24.36
CA CYS A 122 -5.93 9.79 -23.56
C CYS A 122 -4.54 9.73 -24.21
N LEU A 123 -4.46 9.47 -25.52
CA LEU A 123 -3.17 9.43 -26.23
C LEU A 123 -2.48 10.79 -26.25
N LEU A 124 -3.22 11.86 -26.50
CA LEU A 124 -2.68 13.23 -26.48
C LEU A 124 -2.24 13.64 -25.07
N LEU A 125 -2.94 13.20 -24.04
CA LEU A 125 -2.64 13.45 -22.63
C LEU A 125 -1.31 12.80 -22.22
N VAL A 126 -1.10 11.52 -22.59
CA VAL A 126 0.17 10.82 -22.37
C VAL A 126 1.32 11.53 -23.07
N LEU A 127 1.15 11.93 -24.35
CA LEU A 127 2.17 12.70 -25.07
C LEU A 127 2.47 14.04 -24.40
N ARG A 128 1.43 14.77 -23.97
CA ARG A 128 1.57 16.04 -23.24
C ARG A 128 2.43 15.84 -22.00
N ASP A 129 2.11 14.86 -21.18
CA ASP A 129 2.78 14.63 -19.90
C ASP A 129 4.24 14.23 -20.08
N LEU A 130 4.54 13.37 -21.06
CA LEU A 130 5.91 13.00 -21.40
C LEU A 130 6.73 14.20 -21.89
N PHE A 131 6.19 15.00 -22.81
CA PHE A 131 6.91 16.14 -23.35
C PHE A 131 7.07 17.28 -22.36
N ALA A 132 6.12 17.47 -21.42
CA ALA A 132 6.21 18.44 -20.33
C ALA A 132 7.17 18.00 -19.23
N ALA A 133 7.24 16.70 -18.92
CA ALA A 133 8.17 16.17 -17.93
C ALA A 133 9.63 16.24 -18.39
N ASP A 134 9.91 16.28 -19.70
CA ASP A 134 11.27 16.29 -20.21
C ASP A 134 11.96 17.67 -20.08
N GLU A 135 12.48 17.95 -18.88
CA GLU A 135 13.27 19.15 -18.59
C GLU A 135 14.68 19.11 -19.20
N PHE A 136 15.23 17.92 -19.45
CA PHE A 136 16.61 17.73 -19.92
C PHE A 136 16.73 17.56 -21.44
N GLY A 137 15.61 17.65 -22.15
CA GLY A 137 15.52 17.48 -23.59
C GLY A 137 15.78 16.05 -24.06
N ALA A 138 15.73 15.05 -23.18
CA ALA A 138 16.00 13.65 -23.49
C ALA A 138 15.13 13.09 -24.63
N LEU A 139 13.92 13.61 -24.86
CA LEU A 139 13.00 13.16 -25.89
C LEU A 139 13.03 14.06 -27.14
N GLU A 140 13.47 13.50 -28.27
CA GLU A 140 13.25 14.07 -29.60
C GLU A 140 11.88 13.64 -30.16
N SER A 141 11.46 12.40 -29.86
CA SER A 141 10.17 11.88 -30.29
C SER A 141 9.64 10.79 -29.35
N VAL A 142 8.34 10.52 -29.45
CA VAL A 142 7.64 9.47 -28.70
C VAL A 142 6.82 8.63 -29.68
N ALA A 143 6.99 7.31 -29.62
CA ALA A 143 6.14 6.34 -30.28
C ALA A 143 5.20 5.70 -29.25
N LEU A 144 3.92 6.05 -29.30
CA LEU A 144 2.92 5.65 -28.33
C LEU A 144 1.90 4.72 -29.00
N ASN A 145 1.69 3.54 -28.43
CA ASN A 145 0.62 2.62 -28.82
C ASN A 145 -0.38 2.50 -27.67
N GLY A 146 -1.64 2.81 -27.93
CA GLY A 146 -2.72 2.63 -26.98
C GLY A 146 -3.39 1.28 -27.17
N PHE A 147 -3.47 0.48 -26.12
CA PHE A 147 -4.16 -0.81 -26.15
C PHE A 147 -5.21 -0.92 -25.07
N VAL A 148 -6.14 -1.85 -25.26
CA VAL A 148 -7.09 -2.27 -24.23
C VAL A 148 -6.81 -3.73 -23.93
N ASP A 149 -6.69 -4.08 -22.66
CA ASP A 149 -6.67 -5.48 -22.23
C ASP A 149 -8.11 -5.97 -22.03
N ASP A 150 -8.58 -6.82 -22.93
CA ASP A 150 -9.90 -7.45 -22.87
C ASP A 150 -9.87 -8.80 -23.64
N HIS A 151 -10.96 -9.54 -23.57
CA HIS A 151 -11.12 -10.79 -24.30
C HIS A 151 -11.34 -10.51 -25.80
N ASP A 152 -10.51 -11.13 -26.65
CA ASP A 152 -10.75 -11.10 -28.08
C ASP A 152 -12.09 -11.81 -28.39
N PRO A 153 -13.07 -11.13 -28.99
CA PRO A 153 -14.39 -11.72 -29.26
C PRO A 153 -14.34 -12.89 -30.25
N THR A 154 -13.24 -13.05 -30.99
CA THR A 154 -13.02 -14.11 -31.97
C THR A 154 -12.38 -15.35 -31.34
N THR A 155 -11.41 -15.15 -30.44
CA THR A 155 -10.62 -16.25 -29.87
C THR A 155 -10.94 -16.55 -28.39
N GLY A 156 -11.64 -15.66 -27.70
CA GLY A 156 -11.97 -15.73 -26.27
C GLY A 156 -10.77 -15.53 -25.33
N ARG A 157 -9.56 -15.42 -25.88
CA ARG A 157 -8.32 -15.26 -25.12
C ARG A 157 -8.12 -13.79 -24.77
N ARG A 158 -7.62 -13.52 -23.57
CA ARG A 158 -7.12 -12.19 -23.21
C ARG A 158 -5.86 -11.90 -24.03
N ALA A 159 -5.87 -10.78 -24.73
CA ALA A 159 -4.73 -10.28 -25.48
C ALA A 159 -4.82 -8.75 -25.59
N PRO A 160 -3.68 -8.04 -25.58
CA PRO A 160 -3.68 -6.61 -25.77
C PRO A 160 -4.18 -6.25 -27.18
N MET A 161 -5.28 -5.52 -27.25
CA MET A 161 -5.86 -5.04 -28.51
C MET A 161 -5.50 -3.56 -28.69
N PHE A 162 -4.59 -3.30 -29.62
CA PHE A 162 -4.17 -1.94 -29.94
C PHE A 162 -5.29 -1.17 -30.66
N LEU A 163 -5.76 -0.08 -30.06
CA LEU A 163 -6.82 0.77 -30.60
C LEU A 163 -6.30 2.09 -31.15
N GLY A 164 -5.06 2.46 -30.85
CA GLY A 164 -4.42 3.62 -31.46
C GLY A 164 -2.90 3.53 -31.45
N THR A 165 -2.27 4.22 -32.39
CA THR A 165 -0.80 4.36 -32.45
C THR A 165 -0.46 5.74 -33.00
N VAL A 166 0.58 6.37 -32.46
CA VAL A 166 1.05 7.69 -32.90
C VAL A 166 2.55 7.80 -32.68
N MET A 167 3.24 8.42 -33.62
CA MET A 167 4.64 8.80 -33.47
C MET A 167 4.73 10.32 -33.56
N ALA A 168 5.00 10.98 -32.45
CA ALA A 168 5.05 12.43 -32.36
C ALA A 168 6.49 12.90 -32.12
N SER A 169 6.97 13.86 -32.91
CA SER A 169 8.20 14.58 -32.58
C SER A 169 7.90 15.73 -31.64
N ARG A 170 8.87 16.09 -30.78
CA ARG A 170 8.78 17.25 -29.89
C ARG A 170 8.43 18.52 -30.66
N SER A 171 9.09 18.75 -31.79
CA SER A 171 8.88 19.93 -32.64
C SER A 171 7.46 20.04 -33.19
N THR A 172 6.89 18.92 -33.65
CA THR A 172 5.53 18.89 -34.19
C THR A 172 4.51 19.06 -33.07
N PHE A 173 4.73 18.38 -31.93
CA PHE A 173 3.79 18.41 -30.81
C PHE A 173 3.77 19.79 -30.11
N ALA A 174 4.93 20.43 -29.94
CA ALA A 174 5.03 21.76 -29.32
C ALA A 174 4.35 22.88 -30.13
N ALA A 175 4.11 22.67 -31.43
CA ALA A 175 3.37 23.61 -32.27
C ALA A 175 1.85 23.53 -32.08
N LEU A 176 1.35 22.54 -31.33
CA LEU A 176 -0.08 22.33 -31.11
C LEU A 176 -0.58 23.14 -29.91
N HIS A 177 -1.73 23.79 -30.07
CA HIS A 177 -2.48 24.41 -28.98
C HIS A 177 -3.57 23.45 -28.49
N LEU A 178 -3.19 22.48 -27.64
CA LEU A 178 -4.05 21.35 -27.25
C LEU A 178 -5.42 21.74 -26.68
N GLU A 179 -5.55 22.90 -26.05
CA GLU A 179 -6.84 23.38 -25.52
C GLU A 179 -7.89 23.71 -26.60
N GLN A 180 -7.45 23.92 -27.84
CA GLN A 180 -8.30 24.38 -28.95
C GLN A 180 -8.47 23.32 -30.04
N VAL A 181 -7.85 22.16 -29.92
CA VAL A 181 -7.90 21.12 -30.96
C VAL A 181 -9.07 20.17 -30.75
N ASN A 182 -9.62 19.66 -31.86
CA ASN A 182 -10.40 18.43 -31.81
C ASN A 182 -9.44 17.25 -31.66
N ALA A 183 -9.58 16.44 -30.60
CA ALA A 183 -8.61 15.41 -30.24
C ALA A 183 -8.40 14.37 -31.36
N VAL A 184 -9.47 13.86 -31.95
CA VAL A 184 -9.40 12.87 -33.04
C VAL A 184 -8.68 13.44 -34.26
N THR A 185 -9.04 14.65 -34.69
CA THR A 185 -8.45 15.32 -35.86
C THR A 185 -6.98 15.66 -35.60
N CYS A 186 -6.66 16.14 -34.40
CA CYS A 186 -5.30 16.42 -33.97
C CYS A 186 -4.41 15.18 -34.03
N LEU A 187 -4.89 14.06 -33.48
CA LEU A 187 -4.16 12.81 -33.46
C LEU A 187 -3.97 12.23 -34.87
N VAL A 188 -5.05 12.13 -35.66
CA VAL A 188 -5.03 11.44 -36.95
C VAL A 188 -4.42 12.30 -38.06
N ASP A 189 -4.83 13.57 -38.19
CA ASP A 189 -4.38 14.43 -39.28
C ASP A 189 -3.16 15.25 -38.89
N GLY A 190 -3.14 15.78 -37.66
CA GLY A 190 -2.04 16.62 -37.16
C GLY A 190 -0.77 15.83 -36.88
N LEU A 191 -0.88 14.75 -36.10
CA LEU A 191 0.25 13.90 -35.72
C LEU A 191 0.44 12.68 -36.61
N ARG A 192 -0.41 12.50 -37.64
CA ARG A 192 -0.41 11.33 -38.54
C ARG A 192 -0.54 9.99 -37.80
N GLY A 193 -1.21 10.01 -36.65
CA GLY A 193 -1.53 8.83 -35.88
C GLY A 193 -2.65 8.01 -36.52
N GLN A 194 -2.88 6.82 -35.98
CA GLN A 194 -3.98 5.95 -36.37
C GLN A 194 -4.83 5.67 -35.14
N LEU A 195 -6.15 5.63 -35.35
CA LEU A 195 -7.12 5.31 -34.32
C LEU A 195 -8.18 4.39 -34.91
N SER A 196 -8.56 3.37 -34.14
CA SER A 196 -9.52 2.35 -34.56
C SER A 196 -10.80 2.98 -35.09
N THR A 197 -11.25 2.52 -36.26
CA THR A 197 -12.52 2.97 -36.87
C THR A 197 -13.74 2.46 -36.12
N ARG A 198 -13.60 1.37 -35.36
CA ARG A 198 -14.65 0.76 -34.53
C ARG A 198 -14.05 0.31 -33.19
N PRO A 199 -13.70 1.27 -32.31
CA PRO A 199 -13.06 0.96 -31.04
C PRO A 199 -14.01 0.19 -30.11
N ASP A 200 -15.34 0.35 -30.27
CA ASP A 200 -16.38 -0.41 -29.55
C ASP A 200 -16.40 -1.91 -29.87
N GLN A 201 -15.72 -2.33 -30.95
CA GLN A 201 -15.60 -3.71 -31.38
C GLN A 201 -14.14 -4.18 -31.38
N TYR A 202 -13.28 -3.41 -30.71
CA TYR A 202 -11.85 -3.64 -30.64
C TYR A 202 -11.19 -3.89 -32.00
N ALA A 203 -11.63 -3.16 -33.03
CA ALA A 203 -11.03 -3.28 -34.35
C ALA A 203 -9.56 -2.82 -34.28
N ALA A 204 -8.64 -3.79 -34.28
CA ALA A 204 -7.24 -3.56 -33.98
C ALA A 204 -6.56 -2.64 -35.02
N VAL A 205 -5.71 -1.77 -34.51
CA VAL A 205 -4.76 -0.96 -35.27
C VAL A 205 -3.39 -1.61 -35.15
N ARG A 206 -2.64 -1.67 -36.24
CA ARG A 206 -1.28 -2.22 -36.19
C ARG A 206 -0.36 -1.21 -35.48
N PRO A 207 0.30 -1.57 -34.37
CA PRO A 207 1.24 -0.67 -33.72
C PRO A 207 2.41 -0.34 -34.65
N GLY A 208 2.90 0.90 -34.60
CA GLY A 208 3.99 1.37 -35.46
C GLY A 208 5.35 0.79 -35.06
N ARG A 209 5.79 1.10 -33.85
CA ARG A 209 7.01 0.57 -33.20
C ARG A 209 6.61 0.13 -31.80
N VAL A 210 7.00 -1.06 -31.37
CA VAL A 210 6.69 -1.56 -30.02
C VAL A 210 7.95 -1.59 -29.14
N PRO A 211 7.83 -1.53 -27.80
CA PRO A 211 8.97 -1.55 -26.90
C PRO A 211 9.93 -2.72 -27.16
N GLU A 212 9.40 -3.89 -27.51
CA GLU A 212 10.18 -5.11 -27.81
C GLU A 212 11.12 -4.96 -29.02
N ASP A 213 10.85 -4.00 -29.91
CA ASP A 213 11.70 -3.70 -31.07
C ASP A 213 12.94 -2.87 -30.68
N VAL A 214 12.95 -2.28 -29.48
CA VAL A 214 14.07 -1.52 -28.93
C VAL A 214 14.92 -2.52 -28.16
N GLY A 215 16.07 -2.94 -28.71
CA GLY A 215 16.90 -4.04 -28.19
C GLY A 215 17.53 -3.86 -26.79
N ASN A 216 17.02 -2.93 -26.00
CA ASN A 216 17.33 -2.70 -24.58
C ASN A 216 16.08 -3.08 -23.78
N GLY A 217 16.23 -3.94 -22.76
CA GLY A 217 15.14 -4.60 -22.04
C GLY A 217 13.85 -3.78 -21.85
N VAL A 218 12.72 -4.39 -22.18
CA VAL A 218 11.39 -3.79 -22.04
C VAL A 218 11.02 -3.74 -20.57
N VAL A 219 10.77 -2.54 -20.04
CA VAL A 219 10.26 -2.37 -18.67
C VAL A 219 8.75 -2.22 -18.74
N THR A 220 8.02 -3.14 -18.12
CA THR A 220 6.56 -3.08 -18.04
C THR A 220 6.13 -2.72 -16.63
N HIS A 221 5.43 -1.60 -16.48
CA HIS A 221 4.79 -1.16 -15.25
C HIS A 221 3.27 -1.28 -15.40
N GLY A 222 2.67 -2.18 -14.63
CA GLY A 222 1.21 -2.44 -14.62
C GLY A 222 0.70 -3.28 -15.81
N GLY A 223 -0.29 -4.16 -15.55
CA GLY A 223 -1.51 -4.48 -16.31
C GLY A 223 -1.68 -5.83 -17.05
N GLY A 224 -2.96 -6.22 -17.11
CA GLY A 224 -3.52 -7.58 -17.05
C GLY A 224 -3.55 -8.02 -15.60
N GLU A 225 -4.76 -8.24 -15.02
CA GLU A 225 -5.01 -8.58 -13.60
C GLU A 225 -3.74 -9.13 -13.01
N GLU A 226 -3.02 -8.33 -12.20
CA GLU A 226 -1.90 -8.90 -11.48
C GLU A 226 -2.48 -10.16 -10.85
N PRO A 227 -1.87 -11.34 -11.09
CA PRO A 227 -2.51 -12.56 -10.65
C PRO A 227 -2.67 -12.39 -9.15
N ASP A 228 -3.92 -12.45 -8.70
CA ASP A 228 -4.20 -12.29 -7.29
C ASP A 228 -3.47 -13.44 -6.62
N LEU A 229 -2.46 -13.13 -5.82
CA LEU A 229 -1.65 -14.13 -5.16
C LEU A 229 -2.54 -14.98 -4.24
N TYR A 230 -3.74 -14.49 -3.85
CA TYR A 230 -4.77 -15.27 -3.19
C TYR A 230 -5.52 -16.25 -4.10
N GLU A 231 -5.67 -15.96 -5.40
CA GLU A 231 -6.46 -16.75 -6.35
C GLU A 231 -5.60 -17.61 -7.30
N MET A 232 -4.29 -17.33 -7.42
CA MET A 232 -3.35 -18.11 -8.24
C MET A 232 -3.16 -19.53 -7.71
N ASP A 233 -3.06 -20.52 -8.62
CA ASP A 233 -2.73 -21.91 -8.27
C ASP A 233 -1.44 -22.02 -7.43
N PRO A 234 -1.39 -22.87 -6.36
CA PRO A 234 -0.23 -22.98 -5.48
C PRO A 234 1.07 -23.31 -6.21
N ILE A 235 1.03 -24.18 -7.22
CA ILE A 235 2.23 -24.58 -7.98
C ILE A 235 2.69 -23.43 -8.88
N ALA A 236 1.74 -22.65 -9.42
CA ALA A 236 2.07 -21.44 -10.17
C ALA A 236 2.67 -20.35 -9.27
N PHE A 237 2.23 -20.24 -8.01
CA PHE A 237 2.78 -19.29 -7.03
C PHE A 237 4.20 -19.68 -6.60
N GLU A 238 4.46 -20.96 -6.35
CA GLU A 238 5.81 -21.50 -6.13
C GLU A 238 6.73 -21.21 -7.34
N GLY A 239 6.19 -21.38 -8.56
CA GLY A 239 6.88 -21.02 -9.81
C GLY A 239 7.23 -19.53 -9.90
N LEU A 240 6.29 -18.65 -9.54
CA LEU A 240 6.50 -17.19 -9.53
C LEU A 240 7.61 -16.79 -8.55
N VAL A 241 7.61 -17.37 -7.35
CA VAL A 241 8.68 -17.13 -6.37
C VAL A 241 10.02 -17.64 -6.90
N ALA A 242 10.07 -18.80 -7.55
CA ALA A 242 11.30 -19.27 -8.18
C ALA A 242 11.79 -18.30 -9.28
N ASP A 243 10.89 -17.73 -10.08
CA ASP A 243 11.21 -16.72 -11.08
C ASP A 243 11.72 -15.41 -10.46
N LEU A 244 11.21 -14.99 -9.30
CA LEU A 244 11.73 -13.85 -8.54
C LEU A 244 13.19 -14.06 -8.14
N PHE A 245 13.53 -15.22 -7.58
CA PHE A 245 14.91 -15.51 -7.20
C PHE A 245 15.84 -15.58 -8.43
N ARG A 246 15.35 -16.05 -9.59
CA ARG A 246 16.11 -16.01 -10.86
C ARG A 246 16.34 -14.59 -11.36
N ALA A 247 15.32 -13.73 -11.28
CA ALA A 247 15.41 -12.32 -11.66
C ALA A 247 16.38 -11.54 -10.75
N MET A 248 16.56 -11.99 -9.51
CA MET A 248 17.58 -11.49 -8.58
C MET A 248 18.99 -12.04 -8.85
N GLY A 249 19.18 -12.88 -9.89
CA GLY A 249 20.48 -13.42 -10.28
C GLY A 249 20.86 -14.74 -9.60
N MET A 250 19.93 -15.41 -8.89
CA MET A 250 20.17 -16.69 -8.22
C MET A 250 19.76 -17.88 -9.10
N GLN A 251 20.34 -19.05 -8.85
CA GLN A 251 19.93 -20.29 -9.50
C GLN A 251 18.81 -20.94 -8.67
N ALA A 252 17.54 -20.73 -9.03
CA ALA A 252 16.40 -21.28 -8.31
C ALA A 252 15.69 -22.40 -9.09
N VAL A 253 15.35 -23.49 -8.40
CA VAL A 253 14.62 -24.65 -8.93
C VAL A 253 13.48 -25.02 -7.96
N THR A 254 12.26 -25.15 -8.48
CA THR A 254 11.10 -25.63 -7.71
C THR A 254 11.26 -27.12 -7.44
N THR A 255 11.08 -27.55 -6.19
CA THR A 255 11.15 -28.97 -5.82
C THR A 255 9.83 -29.66 -6.20
N GLN A 256 9.88 -30.94 -6.61
CA GLN A 256 8.62 -31.68 -6.83
C GLN A 256 8.14 -32.24 -5.49
N ARG A 257 6.85 -32.03 -5.17
CA ARG A 257 6.17 -32.58 -3.98
C ARG A 257 6.54 -34.04 -3.72
N SER A 258 7.54 -34.26 -2.88
CA SER A 258 8.00 -35.56 -2.43
C SER A 258 8.97 -35.39 -1.26
N ASN A 259 8.40 -35.31 -0.06
CA ASN A 259 9.04 -35.75 1.19
C ASN A 259 10.29 -34.97 1.67
N ASP A 260 10.42 -33.69 1.35
CA ASP A 260 11.59 -32.83 1.63
C ASP A 260 11.41 -31.85 2.81
N GLY A 261 10.44 -32.11 3.70
CA GLY A 261 10.30 -31.32 4.93
C GLY A 261 9.77 -29.89 4.73
N GLY A 262 9.06 -29.65 3.61
CA GLY A 262 8.33 -28.40 3.37
C GLY A 262 9.14 -27.30 2.68
N VAL A 263 10.14 -27.68 1.89
CA VAL A 263 10.88 -26.80 0.97
C VAL A 263 10.11 -26.72 -0.34
N ASP A 264 9.80 -25.52 -0.79
CA ASP A 264 9.05 -25.33 -2.05
C ASP A 264 9.98 -24.87 -3.19
N VAL A 265 11.04 -24.12 -2.87
CA VAL A 265 12.07 -23.71 -3.83
C VAL A 265 13.48 -23.83 -3.22
N ASP A 266 14.38 -24.48 -3.93
CA ASP A 266 15.81 -24.47 -3.64
C ASP A 266 16.48 -23.39 -4.50
N ALA A 267 17.12 -22.41 -3.86
CA ALA A 267 17.85 -21.34 -4.52
C ALA A 267 19.34 -21.39 -4.14
N LEU A 268 20.23 -21.15 -5.12
CA LEU A 268 21.67 -21.05 -4.92
C LEU A 268 22.15 -19.67 -5.36
N ASP A 269 22.70 -18.91 -4.43
CA ASP A 269 23.38 -17.65 -4.73
C ASP A 269 24.84 -17.94 -5.15
N PRO A 270 25.24 -17.66 -6.41
CA PRO A 270 26.59 -17.93 -6.91
C PRO A 270 27.64 -16.92 -6.42
N THR A 271 27.26 -15.89 -5.67
CA THR A 271 28.16 -14.82 -5.21
C THR A 271 29.31 -15.39 -4.38
N PRO A 272 30.57 -15.17 -4.77
CA PRO A 272 31.72 -15.65 -4.00
C PRO A 272 31.70 -15.10 -2.57
N ILE A 273 32.05 -15.92 -1.58
CA ILE A 273 32.20 -15.57 -0.15
C ILE A 273 30.88 -15.37 0.62
N ARG A 274 29.85 -14.75 0.02
CA ARG A 274 28.56 -14.47 0.68
C ARG A 274 27.40 -15.37 0.24
N GLY A 275 27.50 -15.93 -0.97
CA GLY A 275 26.49 -16.81 -1.54
C GLY A 275 26.49 -18.20 -0.89
N GLY A 276 25.47 -18.99 -1.20
CA GLY A 276 25.24 -20.27 -0.55
C GLY A 276 23.87 -20.84 -0.87
N LYS A 277 23.56 -21.99 -0.26
CA LYS A 277 22.26 -22.64 -0.44
C LYS A 277 21.21 -21.90 0.37
N ILE A 278 20.12 -21.51 -0.28
CA ILE A 278 18.96 -20.83 0.29
C ILE A 278 17.76 -21.75 0.12
N VAL A 279 17.07 -22.01 1.21
CA VAL A 279 15.83 -22.79 1.22
C VAL A 279 14.66 -21.83 1.33
N VAL A 280 13.72 -21.93 0.40
CA VAL A 280 12.55 -21.05 0.36
C VAL A 280 11.30 -21.89 0.60
N GLN A 281 10.50 -21.43 1.55
CA GLN A 281 9.18 -21.98 1.83
C GLN A 281 8.13 -20.93 1.50
N VAL A 282 7.09 -21.36 0.82
CA VAL A 282 6.03 -20.51 0.27
C VAL A 282 4.71 -20.91 0.93
N LYS A 283 4.07 -19.97 1.60
CA LYS A 283 2.78 -20.19 2.29
C LYS A 283 1.72 -19.21 1.81
N ARG A 284 0.77 -19.72 1.02
CA ARG A 284 -0.40 -18.95 0.59
C ARG A 284 -1.48 -18.99 1.69
N TYR A 285 -1.54 -17.95 2.52
CA TYR A 285 -2.52 -17.79 3.60
C TYR A 285 -3.35 -16.52 3.40
N ARG A 286 -4.60 -16.54 3.89
CA ARG A 286 -5.48 -15.36 4.00
C ARG A 286 -5.45 -14.72 5.39
N SER A 287 -5.04 -15.48 6.40
CA SER A 287 -4.86 -15.04 7.79
C SER A 287 -3.37 -14.87 8.13
N THR A 288 -3.08 -14.22 9.25
CA THR A 288 -1.72 -14.04 9.78
C THR A 288 -0.99 -15.38 9.90
N VAL A 289 0.27 -15.41 9.47
CA VAL A 289 1.10 -16.63 9.54
C VAL A 289 1.56 -16.86 10.99
N PRO A 290 1.27 -18.03 11.57
CA PRO A 290 1.63 -18.31 12.96
C PRO A 290 3.14 -18.54 13.12
N PRO A 291 3.74 -18.26 14.30
CA PRO A 291 5.18 -18.42 14.52
C PRO A 291 5.68 -19.87 14.39
N THR A 292 4.78 -20.85 14.46
CA THR A 292 5.07 -22.27 14.22
C THR A 292 5.65 -22.50 12.82
N ALA A 293 5.15 -21.82 11.79
CA ALA A 293 5.65 -21.96 10.43
C ALA A 293 7.11 -21.48 10.28
N VAL A 294 7.50 -20.42 10.99
CA VAL A 294 8.88 -19.90 11.00
C VAL A 294 9.82 -20.85 11.75
N ARG A 295 9.33 -21.48 12.83
CA ARG A 295 10.08 -22.50 13.59
C ARG A 295 10.33 -23.75 12.76
N ASP A 296 9.34 -24.20 12.01
CA ASP A 296 9.45 -25.35 11.12
C ASP A 296 10.47 -25.08 10.00
N LEU A 297 10.40 -23.91 9.36
CA LEU A 297 11.40 -23.50 8.35
C LEU A 297 12.81 -23.51 8.92
N TYR A 298 13.01 -23.02 10.14
CA TYR A 298 14.32 -23.05 10.78
C TYR A 298 14.84 -24.47 10.97
N GLY A 299 13.99 -25.43 11.33
CA GLY A 299 14.33 -26.85 11.38
C GLY A 299 14.81 -27.36 10.02
N THR A 300 14.09 -27.00 8.96
CA THR A 300 14.42 -27.39 7.58
C THR A 300 15.72 -26.76 7.09
N VAL A 301 16.03 -25.51 7.43
CA VAL A 301 17.31 -24.85 7.11
C VAL A 301 18.49 -25.59 7.74
N GLN A 302 18.35 -26.02 8.99
CA GLN A 302 19.39 -26.76 9.70
C GLN A 302 19.59 -28.17 9.13
N ASP A 303 18.50 -28.88 8.83
CA ASP A 303 18.55 -30.23 8.25
C ASP A 303 19.10 -30.24 6.82
N ALA A 304 18.70 -29.26 6.00
CA ALA A 304 19.15 -29.10 4.62
C ALA A 304 20.56 -28.51 4.49
N GLY A 305 21.18 -28.08 5.59
CA GLY A 305 22.49 -27.43 5.63
C GLY A 305 22.52 -26.09 4.87
N ALA A 306 21.41 -25.37 4.84
CA ALA A 306 21.27 -24.13 4.09
C ALA A 306 21.85 -22.95 4.87
N ASN A 307 22.42 -21.98 4.15
CA ASN A 307 23.00 -20.76 4.71
C ASN A 307 21.92 -19.77 5.15
N LYS A 308 20.74 -19.84 4.53
CA LYS A 308 19.60 -18.97 4.80
C LYS A 308 18.29 -19.68 4.48
N GLY A 309 17.26 -19.41 5.29
CA GLY A 309 15.87 -19.74 4.97
C GLY A 309 15.08 -18.49 4.62
N VAL A 310 14.20 -18.57 3.64
CA VAL A 310 13.27 -17.49 3.32
C VAL A 310 11.84 -18.02 3.41
N LEU A 311 11.00 -17.36 4.20
CA LEU A 311 9.56 -17.64 4.26
C LEU A 311 8.81 -16.55 3.51
N VAL A 312 8.11 -16.95 2.45
CA VAL A 312 7.33 -16.04 1.61
C VAL A 312 5.84 -16.30 1.85
N THR A 313 5.06 -15.25 2.10
CA THR A 313 3.61 -15.38 2.28
C THR A 313 2.79 -14.31 1.57
N THR A 314 1.51 -14.60 1.31
CA THR A 314 0.51 -13.67 0.75
C THR A 314 -0.22 -12.85 1.83
N SER A 315 0.02 -13.11 3.12
CA SER A 315 -0.55 -12.37 4.24
C SER A 315 0.53 -11.66 5.05
N HIS A 316 0.28 -11.39 6.34
CA HIS A 316 1.22 -10.75 7.25
C HIS A 316 1.79 -11.76 8.25
N PHE A 317 2.96 -11.47 8.80
CA PHE A 317 3.55 -12.25 9.89
C PHE A 317 3.16 -11.63 11.23
N GLY A 318 2.78 -12.46 12.20
CA GLY A 318 2.54 -12.00 13.56
C GLY A 318 3.82 -11.52 14.26
N PRO A 319 3.72 -10.72 15.33
CA PRO A 319 4.88 -10.27 16.11
C PRO A 319 5.79 -11.43 16.57
N GLY A 320 5.21 -12.58 16.92
CA GLY A 320 5.96 -13.78 17.31
C GLY A 320 6.82 -14.38 16.19
N ALA A 321 6.41 -14.23 14.94
CA ALA A 321 7.14 -14.72 13.76
C ALA A 321 8.39 -13.87 13.49
N HIS A 322 8.26 -12.53 13.51
CA HIS A 322 9.39 -11.60 13.38
C HIS A 322 10.37 -11.74 14.56
N THR A 323 9.84 -11.87 15.78
CA THR A 323 10.64 -12.08 16.99
C THR A 323 11.48 -13.35 16.90
N PHE A 324 10.93 -14.44 16.36
CA PHE A 324 11.67 -15.69 16.19
C PHE A 324 12.71 -15.64 15.07
N ALA A 325 12.43 -14.94 13.96
CA ALA A 325 13.36 -14.81 12.84
C ALA A 325 14.57 -13.91 13.15
N ASN A 326 14.42 -12.95 14.07
CA ASN A 326 15.47 -11.99 14.40
C ASN A 326 16.74 -12.67 14.95
N GLY A 327 17.89 -12.37 14.35
CA GLY A 327 19.18 -12.96 14.71
C GLY A 327 19.42 -14.40 14.25
N LYS A 328 18.46 -15.01 13.53
CA LYS A 328 18.61 -16.32 12.87
C LYS A 328 18.89 -16.13 11.38
N PRO A 329 19.43 -17.14 10.68
CA PRO A 329 19.57 -17.14 9.22
C PRO A 329 18.20 -17.31 8.53
N LEU A 330 17.21 -16.51 8.91
CA LEU A 330 15.85 -16.52 8.38
C LEU A 330 15.48 -15.13 7.88
N GLU A 331 14.76 -15.07 6.77
CA GLU A 331 14.20 -13.86 6.21
C GLU A 331 12.71 -14.09 5.95
N LEU A 332 11.90 -13.12 6.36
CA LEU A 332 10.45 -13.16 6.22
C LEU A 332 10.08 -12.14 5.16
N VAL A 333 9.29 -12.55 4.17
CA VAL A 333 8.81 -11.68 3.09
C VAL A 333 7.29 -11.68 3.14
N ALA A 334 6.72 -10.59 3.65
CA ALA A 334 5.28 -10.43 3.79
C ALA A 334 4.62 -10.16 2.43
N GLY A 335 3.29 -10.25 2.36
CA GLY A 335 2.55 -10.10 1.11
C GLY A 335 2.80 -8.78 0.38
N SER A 336 2.81 -7.66 1.10
CA SER A 336 3.12 -6.33 0.53
C SER A 336 4.58 -6.23 0.05
N GLU A 337 5.52 -6.71 0.84
CA GLU A 337 6.96 -6.73 0.49
C GLU A 337 7.25 -7.63 -0.71
N LEU A 338 6.51 -8.73 -0.85
CA LEU A 338 6.59 -9.63 -2.00
C LEU A 338 6.14 -8.92 -3.28
N VAL A 339 5.02 -8.20 -3.23
CA VAL A 339 4.53 -7.40 -4.37
C VAL A 339 5.56 -6.35 -4.76
N ASP A 340 6.14 -5.64 -3.79
CA ASP A 340 7.21 -4.66 -4.04
C ASP A 340 8.47 -5.30 -4.63
N LEU A 341 8.84 -6.51 -4.22
CA LEU A 341 9.98 -7.26 -4.78
C LEU A 341 9.70 -7.73 -6.20
N LEU A 342 8.49 -8.24 -6.47
CA LEU A 342 8.08 -8.64 -7.82
C LEU A 342 8.17 -7.44 -8.78
N HIS A 343 7.62 -6.29 -8.39
CA HIS A 343 7.67 -5.08 -9.21
C HIS A 343 9.09 -4.57 -9.45
N ARG A 344 9.94 -4.54 -8.42
CA ARG A 344 11.35 -4.13 -8.56
C ARG A 344 12.15 -5.02 -9.50
N HIS A 345 11.76 -6.28 -9.66
CA HIS A 345 12.42 -7.25 -10.53
C HIS A 345 11.65 -7.54 -11.83
N GLY A 346 10.66 -6.70 -12.19
CA GLY A 346 9.93 -6.78 -13.46
C GLY A 346 8.92 -7.93 -13.56
N LEU A 347 8.51 -8.51 -12.43
CA LEU A 347 7.51 -9.59 -12.31
C LEU A 347 6.16 -9.04 -11.83
N ARG A 348 5.06 -9.79 -12.09
CA ARG A 348 3.67 -9.35 -11.83
C ARG A 348 3.02 -10.09 -10.66
N GLY A 349 2.28 -9.41 -9.78
CA GLY A 349 1.44 -10.03 -8.73
C GLY A 349 0.80 -9.02 -7.77
N ARG A 350 -0.52 -9.13 -7.49
CA ARG A 350 -1.26 -8.29 -6.52
C ARG A 350 -1.82 -9.14 -5.39
N LEU A 351 -2.15 -8.48 -4.30
CA LEU A 351 -3.12 -8.98 -3.34
C LEU A 351 -4.47 -8.34 -3.69
N GLY A 352 -5.51 -9.15 -3.93
CA GLY A 352 -6.85 -8.65 -4.26
C GLY A 352 -7.41 -7.66 -3.23
N SER A 353 -8.27 -6.74 -3.66
CA SER A 353 -9.00 -5.82 -2.76
C SER A 353 -10.12 -6.58 -2.04
N GLU A 354 -10.05 -6.70 -0.72
CA GLU A 354 -11.25 -6.94 0.08
C GLU A 354 -12.20 -5.74 -0.08
N GLY A 355 -13.50 -6.03 -0.22
CA GLY A 355 -14.50 -5.03 -0.57
C GLY A 355 -14.64 -3.92 0.48
N GLY A 356 -14.49 -2.67 0.03
CA GLY A 356 -15.05 -1.48 0.66
C GLY A 356 -14.13 -0.74 1.63
N GLY A 357 -13.66 0.43 1.20
CA GLY A 357 -13.06 1.45 2.07
C GLY A 357 -11.54 1.54 1.97
N GLN A 358 -11.06 2.49 1.16
CA GLN A 358 -9.65 2.88 1.13
C GLN A 358 -9.16 3.29 2.54
N ALA A 359 -8.03 2.72 2.96
CA ALA A 359 -7.09 3.42 3.84
C ALA A 359 -5.72 3.53 3.12
N PRO A 360 -5.07 4.71 3.13
CA PRO A 360 -3.88 4.99 2.33
C PRO A 360 -2.59 4.64 3.08
N VAL A 361 -1.59 4.16 2.35
CA VAL A 361 -0.17 4.12 2.79
C VAL A 361 0.41 5.53 2.58
N PRO A 362 1.25 6.06 3.49
CA PRO A 362 1.33 7.48 3.77
C PRO A 362 2.23 8.24 2.79
N ALA A 363 1.69 9.30 2.19
CA ALA A 363 2.48 10.34 1.56
C ALA A 363 3.01 11.31 2.63
N GLN A 364 4.30 11.62 2.54
CA GLN A 364 4.96 12.65 3.32
C GLN A 364 4.31 14.03 3.11
N ARG A 365 3.90 14.60 4.24
CA ARG A 365 3.64 16.01 4.59
C ARG A 365 3.84 17.07 3.49
N THR A 366 2.75 17.78 3.20
CA THR A 366 2.76 19.25 3.01
C THR A 366 1.63 19.86 3.85
N ALA A 367 1.99 20.82 4.70
CA ALA A 367 1.05 21.62 5.50
C ALA A 367 0.55 22.84 4.69
N PRO A 368 -0.37 23.65 5.23
CA PRO A 368 -1.79 23.36 5.34
C PRO A 368 -2.59 24.39 4.52
N ASP A 369 -3.59 23.96 3.76
CA ASP A 369 -4.65 24.89 3.33
C ASP A 369 -6.01 24.22 3.45
N SER A 370 -6.75 24.78 4.40
CA SER A 370 -8.16 24.62 4.75
C SER A 370 -9.06 23.99 3.70
N VAL A 371 -9.59 22.80 4.03
CA VAL A 371 -10.96 22.43 3.66
C VAL A 371 -11.69 22.05 4.94
N ARG A 372 -12.73 22.81 5.24
CA ARG A 372 -13.62 22.67 6.39
C ARG A 372 -14.36 21.33 6.28
N GLU A 373 -14.07 20.41 7.20
CA GLU A 373 -14.92 19.25 7.47
C GLU A 373 -16.20 19.75 8.18
N ALA A 374 -17.32 19.15 7.83
CA ALA A 374 -18.62 19.48 8.39
C ALA A 374 -18.70 18.99 9.85
N ASP A 375 -19.23 19.85 10.73
CA ASP A 375 -19.48 19.69 12.16
C ASP A 375 -19.58 18.24 12.68
N ASP A 376 -18.72 17.90 13.65
CA ASP A 376 -19.08 17.06 14.80
C ASP A 376 -18.28 17.54 16.03
N ASP A 377 -18.86 18.53 16.73
CA ASP A 377 -18.27 19.26 17.85
C ASP A 377 -18.20 18.44 19.16
N ASP A 378 -18.70 17.20 19.22
CA ASP A 378 -18.79 16.43 20.47
C ASP A 378 -17.84 15.21 20.51
N HIS A 379 -16.58 15.46 20.87
CA HIS A 379 -15.63 14.41 21.24
C HIS A 379 -14.92 14.74 22.55
N ASN A 380 -14.43 13.71 23.24
CA ASN A 380 -13.64 13.86 24.44
C ASN A 380 -12.18 13.45 24.18
N VAL A 381 -11.25 14.08 24.87
CA VAL A 381 -9.82 13.72 24.85
C VAL A 381 -9.40 13.16 26.20
N LEU A 382 -8.84 11.96 26.17
CA LEU A 382 -8.25 11.26 27.31
C LEU A 382 -6.74 11.52 27.32
N GLY A 383 -6.33 12.59 28.00
CA GLY A 383 -4.91 12.90 28.22
C GLY A 383 -4.35 12.09 29.39
N MET A 384 -3.21 11.42 29.20
CA MET A 384 -2.63 10.55 30.23
C MET A 384 -1.27 11.04 30.65
N TYR A 385 -1.04 11.06 31.97
CA TYR A 385 0.22 11.49 32.56
C TYR A 385 0.63 10.52 33.67
N TRP A 386 1.94 10.43 33.90
CA TRP A 386 2.55 9.65 34.98
C TRP A 386 3.92 10.22 35.32
N SER A 387 4.37 10.01 36.54
CA SER A 387 5.75 10.23 36.99
C SER A 387 6.65 9.07 36.54
N GLY A 388 7.96 9.32 36.44
CA GLY A 388 8.94 8.32 36.00
C GLY A 388 9.27 8.36 34.51
N ASN A 389 10.33 7.62 34.12
CA ASN A 389 10.88 7.60 32.76
C ASN A 389 10.52 6.32 31.98
N VAL A 390 9.49 5.59 32.42
CA VAL A 390 9.01 4.40 31.73
C VAL A 390 8.35 4.83 30.42
N ALA A 391 8.84 4.27 29.31
CA ALA A 391 8.24 4.43 27.99
C ALA A 391 7.10 3.41 27.87
N LEU A 392 5.89 3.90 27.62
CA LEU A 392 4.67 3.10 27.57
C LEU A 392 3.92 3.38 26.30
N ASP A 393 3.40 2.32 25.71
CA ASP A 393 2.40 2.37 24.67
C ASP A 393 1.02 2.30 25.31
N VAL A 394 0.20 3.29 24.99
CA VAL A 394 -1.20 3.33 25.42
C VAL A 394 -2.08 2.83 24.29
N CYS A 395 -2.93 1.86 24.61
CA CYS A 395 -3.84 1.23 23.68
C CYS A 395 -5.29 1.34 24.18
N ALA A 396 -6.25 1.20 23.27
CA ALA A 396 -7.67 1.15 23.61
C ALA A 396 -8.39 -0.02 22.92
N LEU A 397 -9.31 -0.67 23.63
CA LEU A 397 -10.15 -1.75 23.10
C LEU A 397 -11.62 -1.33 23.15
N VAL A 398 -12.32 -1.37 22.02
CA VAL A 398 -13.78 -1.23 21.98
C VAL A 398 -14.41 -2.62 22.06
N CYS A 399 -15.22 -2.83 23.09
CA CYS A 399 -15.65 -4.14 23.53
C CYS A 399 -17.18 -4.26 23.64
N HIS A 400 -17.65 -5.50 23.53
CA HIS A 400 -18.94 -5.95 24.03
C HIS A 400 -18.71 -6.95 25.16
N GLY A 401 -19.13 -6.62 26.38
CA GLY A 401 -18.86 -7.39 27.57
C GLY A 401 -17.35 -7.46 27.86
N ASN A 402 -16.74 -8.64 27.71
CA ASN A 402 -15.31 -8.86 27.93
C ASN A 402 -14.55 -9.27 26.66
N ARG A 403 -15.13 -9.03 25.49
CA ARG A 403 -14.47 -9.30 24.21
C ARG A 403 -14.39 -8.05 23.36
N VAL A 404 -13.27 -7.87 22.66
CA VAL A 404 -13.16 -6.86 21.62
C VAL A 404 -14.20 -7.15 20.53
N LEU A 405 -14.71 -6.10 19.90
CA LEU A 405 -15.69 -6.22 18.84
C LEU A 405 -15.16 -6.99 17.63
N ASP A 406 -13.92 -6.70 17.23
CA ASP A 406 -13.09 -7.36 16.22
C ASP A 406 -11.67 -6.74 16.30
N ASP A 407 -10.71 -7.28 15.54
CA ASP A 407 -9.30 -6.85 15.62
C ASP A 407 -9.11 -5.38 15.20
N ASP A 408 -9.95 -4.85 14.31
CA ASP A 408 -9.88 -3.45 13.88
C ASP A 408 -10.34 -2.47 14.97
N HIS A 409 -11.05 -2.96 15.99
CA HIS A 409 -11.50 -2.19 17.15
C HIS A 409 -10.49 -2.20 18.33
N PHE A 410 -9.28 -2.67 18.07
CA PHE A 410 -8.11 -2.51 18.94
C PHE A 410 -7.22 -1.38 18.42
N VAL A 411 -7.18 -0.27 19.16
CA VAL A 411 -6.37 0.91 18.84
C VAL A 411 -5.01 0.81 19.53
N PHE A 412 -3.93 0.80 18.74
CA PHE A 412 -2.53 0.76 19.18
C PHE A 412 -1.63 1.43 18.12
N TYR A 413 -0.30 1.41 18.28
CA TYR A 413 0.60 2.17 17.41
C TYR A 413 0.46 1.84 15.91
N ASN A 414 0.13 0.60 15.54
CA ASN A 414 -0.04 0.16 14.15
C ASN A 414 -1.49 0.23 13.65
N ASN A 415 -2.45 0.42 14.55
CA ASN A 415 -3.85 0.66 14.23
C ASN A 415 -4.34 1.91 14.99
N PRO A 416 -4.07 3.13 14.51
CA PRO A 416 -4.22 4.34 15.30
C PRO A 416 -5.67 4.81 15.45
N ARG A 417 -6.66 4.16 14.83
CA ARG A 417 -8.08 4.51 14.93
C ARG A 417 -8.99 3.32 14.66
N THR A 418 -10.20 3.34 15.20
CA THR A 418 -11.26 2.39 14.84
C THR A 418 -11.80 2.65 13.42
N PRO A 419 -12.44 1.67 12.75
CA PRO A 419 -12.95 1.82 11.38
C PRO A 419 -13.95 2.96 11.19
N ASP A 420 -14.76 3.20 12.22
CA ASP A 420 -15.76 4.26 12.30
C ASP A 420 -15.18 5.61 12.78
N GLY A 421 -13.89 5.66 13.13
CA GLY A 421 -13.21 6.87 13.60
C GLY A 421 -13.58 7.32 15.02
N THR A 422 -14.41 6.55 15.75
CA THR A 422 -14.93 6.92 17.07
C THR A 422 -13.89 6.90 18.17
N VAL A 423 -12.82 6.10 18.01
CA VAL A 423 -11.66 6.11 18.92
C VAL A 423 -10.39 6.30 18.10
N ARG A 424 -9.51 7.20 18.53
CA ARG A 424 -8.27 7.54 17.82
C ARG A 424 -7.12 7.88 18.76
N ALA A 425 -5.93 7.36 18.51
CA ALA A 425 -4.71 7.79 19.16
C ALA A 425 -4.30 9.19 18.67
N LEU A 426 -4.00 10.10 19.60
CA LEU A 426 -3.58 11.47 19.33
C LEU A 426 -2.11 11.67 19.70
N VAL A 427 -1.50 12.71 19.10
CA VAL A 427 -0.21 13.22 19.58
C VAL A 427 -0.47 13.93 20.92
N PRO A 428 0.20 13.52 22.02
CA PRO A 428 -0.04 14.13 23.32
C PRO A 428 0.45 15.57 23.36
N LEU A 429 -0.31 16.43 24.04
CA LEU A 429 0.09 17.80 24.36
C LEU A 429 0.58 17.86 25.80
N ALA A 430 1.67 18.59 26.05
CA ALA A 430 2.19 18.74 27.40
C ALA A 430 1.10 19.32 28.33
N PRO A 431 0.91 18.79 29.57
CA PRO A 431 1.78 17.84 30.26
C PRO A 431 1.42 16.34 30.09
N ASP A 432 0.56 15.97 29.15
CA ASP A 432 0.28 14.55 28.86
C ASP A 432 1.45 13.87 28.13
N LYS A 433 1.62 12.58 28.41
CA LYS A 433 2.59 11.69 27.78
C LYS A 433 1.93 10.75 26.75
N ALA A 434 0.61 10.57 26.81
CA ALA A 434 -0.19 9.88 25.80
C ALA A 434 -1.60 10.51 25.71
N ALA A 435 -2.27 10.40 24.57
CA ALA A 435 -3.60 10.96 24.38
C ALA A 435 -4.46 10.09 23.45
N ILE A 436 -5.75 9.92 23.78
CA ILE A 436 -6.74 9.22 22.95
C ILE A 436 -7.99 10.10 22.82
N GLN A 437 -8.48 10.29 21.60
CA GLN A 437 -9.78 10.88 21.32
C GLN A 437 -10.87 9.81 21.32
N VAL A 438 -12.03 10.12 21.90
CA VAL A 438 -13.20 9.24 21.95
C VAL A 438 -14.48 10.03 21.72
N SER A 439 -15.26 9.64 20.72
CA SER A 439 -16.64 10.10 20.50
C SER A 439 -17.61 9.11 21.14
N PHE A 440 -17.88 9.28 22.44
CA PHE A 440 -18.64 8.32 23.25
C PHE A 440 -20.07 8.07 22.76
N ASP A 441 -20.72 9.09 22.21
CA ASP A 441 -22.09 9.02 21.70
C ASP A 441 -22.17 8.40 20.30
N ALA A 442 -21.04 8.39 19.57
CA ALA A 442 -20.93 7.80 18.24
C ALA A 442 -20.37 6.37 18.24
N LEU A 443 -19.91 5.85 19.39
CA LEU A 443 -19.44 4.46 19.52
C LEU A 443 -20.51 3.48 18.98
N PRO A 444 -20.12 2.37 18.32
CA PRO A 444 -21.07 1.43 17.74
C PRO A 444 -22.10 0.96 18.75
N GLU A 445 -23.37 0.84 18.37
CA GLU A 445 -24.44 0.42 19.30
C GLU A 445 -24.17 -0.93 19.99
N ARG A 446 -23.38 -1.79 19.33
CA ARG A 446 -22.92 -3.09 19.87
C ARG A 446 -21.85 -2.96 20.97
N ALA A 447 -21.17 -1.82 21.07
CA ALA A 447 -20.16 -1.55 22.10
C ALA A 447 -20.84 -1.15 23.42
N ASP A 448 -20.41 -1.77 24.51
CA ASP A 448 -20.84 -1.40 25.86
C ASP A 448 -19.66 -1.01 26.77
N ARG A 449 -18.43 -1.14 26.27
CA ARG A 449 -17.22 -0.92 27.04
C ARG A 449 -16.06 -0.41 26.17
N LEU A 450 -15.34 0.57 26.69
CA LEU A 450 -14.04 1.01 26.16
C LEU A 450 -12.98 0.77 27.23
N VAL A 451 -11.95 -0.02 26.94
CA VAL A 451 -10.88 -0.34 27.89
C VAL A 451 -9.61 0.39 27.49
N VAL A 452 -8.97 1.06 28.44
CA VAL A 452 -7.70 1.78 28.25
C VAL A 452 -6.56 1.01 28.91
N ILE A 453 -5.48 0.81 28.17
CA ILE A 453 -4.36 -0.06 28.54
C ILE A 453 -3.06 0.72 28.40
N ALA A 454 -2.11 0.48 29.30
CA ALA A 454 -0.71 0.87 29.15
C ALA A 454 0.16 -0.38 29.13
N ALA A 455 1.11 -0.46 28.20
CA ALA A 455 2.04 -1.57 28.11
C ALA A 455 3.46 -1.09 27.80
N ILE A 456 4.46 -1.81 28.30
CA ILE A 456 5.87 -1.63 27.95
C ILE A 456 6.13 -2.41 26.68
N ASP A 457 6.82 -1.81 25.73
CA ASP A 457 7.38 -2.54 24.59
C ASP A 457 8.60 -3.36 25.05
N PRO A 458 8.48 -4.70 25.13
CA PRO A 458 9.57 -5.56 25.58
C PRO A 458 10.75 -5.59 24.59
N VAL A 459 10.57 -5.12 23.35
CA VAL A 459 11.64 -5.00 22.35
C VAL A 459 12.44 -3.73 22.57
N ALA A 460 11.78 -2.61 22.88
CA ALA A 460 12.43 -1.34 23.17
C ALA A 460 13.14 -1.34 24.53
N ASN A 461 12.59 -2.02 25.55
CA ASN A 461 13.21 -2.10 26.87
C ASN A 461 12.91 -3.43 27.59
N PRO A 462 13.64 -4.52 27.25
CA PRO A 462 13.33 -5.89 27.71
C PRO A 462 13.43 -6.12 29.22
N ALA A 463 14.12 -5.22 29.94
CA ALA A 463 14.31 -5.30 31.40
C ALA A 463 13.47 -4.27 32.16
N ALA A 464 12.60 -3.51 31.47
CA ALA A 464 11.73 -2.54 32.10
C ALA A 464 10.42 -3.20 32.57
N ASP A 465 9.95 -2.75 33.72
CA ASP A 465 8.65 -3.07 34.30
C ASP A 465 7.90 -1.79 34.67
N LEU A 466 6.68 -1.95 35.17
CA LEU A 466 5.80 -0.85 35.53
C LEU A 466 6.14 -0.25 36.91
N SER A 467 7.25 -0.62 37.56
CA SER A 467 7.67 -0.07 38.86
C SER A 467 7.87 1.45 38.83
N GLY A 468 8.25 1.99 37.67
CA GLY A 468 8.42 3.43 37.46
C GLY A 468 7.17 4.15 36.95
N PHE A 469 6.01 3.49 36.88
CA PHE A 469 4.73 4.08 36.50
C PHE A 469 3.97 4.50 37.79
N THR A 470 4.24 5.71 38.28
CA THR A 470 3.66 6.23 39.53
C THR A 470 2.97 7.56 39.30
N ASP A 471 2.10 7.99 40.24
CA ASP A 471 1.30 9.23 40.12
C ASP A 471 0.52 9.30 38.80
N ALA A 472 0.07 8.15 38.30
CA ALA A 472 -0.60 8.07 37.02
C ALA A 472 -2.03 8.59 37.09
N GLY A 473 -2.54 9.13 35.98
CA GLY A 473 -3.94 9.53 35.87
C GLY A 473 -4.36 9.89 34.45
N ILE A 474 -5.67 9.92 34.24
CA ILE A 474 -6.28 10.34 32.97
C ILE A 474 -7.02 11.66 33.20
N ARG A 475 -6.67 12.69 32.43
CA ARG A 475 -7.47 13.92 32.29
C ARG A 475 -8.49 13.69 31.20
N LEU A 476 -9.76 13.82 31.57
CA LEU A 476 -10.86 13.88 30.62
C LEU A 476 -11.03 15.35 30.20
N LEU A 477 -10.87 15.63 28.92
CA LEU A 477 -11.02 16.97 28.33
C LEU A 477 -12.18 16.96 27.33
N ASP A 478 -12.83 18.11 27.14
CA ASP A 478 -13.76 18.32 26.02
C ASP A 478 -13.01 18.50 24.68
N ALA A 479 -13.76 18.72 23.60
CA ALA A 479 -13.24 18.94 22.25
C ALA A 479 -12.31 20.17 22.17
N GLU A 480 -12.56 21.18 23.00
CA GLU A 480 -11.76 22.40 23.08
C GLU A 480 -10.51 22.25 23.97
N GLY A 481 -10.34 21.12 24.65
CA GLY A 481 -9.22 20.82 25.54
C GLY A 481 -9.39 21.35 26.97
N THR A 482 -10.59 21.77 27.35
CA THR A 482 -10.96 22.15 28.71
C THR A 482 -11.06 20.89 29.58
N PRO A 483 -10.42 20.85 30.77
CA PRO A 483 -10.52 19.71 31.66
C PRO A 483 -11.93 19.58 32.26
N LEU A 484 -12.58 18.46 31.97
CA LEU A 484 -13.88 18.06 32.51
C LEU A 484 -13.74 17.28 33.82
N ASP A 485 -12.81 16.32 33.87
CA ASP A 485 -12.59 15.48 35.05
C ASP A 485 -11.15 14.92 35.11
N ARG A 486 -10.78 14.39 36.27
CA ARG A 486 -9.55 13.65 36.50
C ARG A 486 -9.88 12.26 37.02
N LEU A 487 -9.57 11.26 36.22
CA LEU A 487 -9.84 9.86 36.50
C LEU A 487 -8.61 9.22 37.13
N ASP A 488 -8.81 8.63 38.31
CA ASP A 488 -7.76 7.92 39.03
C ASP A 488 -7.51 6.57 38.37
N VAL A 489 -6.23 6.27 38.14
CA VAL A 489 -5.76 4.97 37.64
C VAL A 489 -4.82 4.35 38.68
N SER A 490 -4.69 3.03 38.64
CA SER A 490 -3.73 2.36 39.50
C SER A 490 -2.30 2.63 39.04
N ASP A 491 -1.38 2.80 39.99
CA ASP A 491 0.05 2.78 39.72
C ASP A 491 0.50 1.37 39.30
N GLY A 492 1.65 1.32 38.61
CA GLY A 492 2.28 0.11 38.18
C GLY A 492 2.97 -0.63 39.32
N ARG A 493 3.27 -1.92 39.11
CA ARG A 493 3.98 -2.76 40.07
C ARG A 493 5.21 -3.40 39.44
N ASP A 494 6.11 -3.83 40.30
CA ASP A 494 7.28 -4.62 39.94
C ASP A 494 6.86 -5.89 39.18
N ASP A 495 7.66 -6.30 38.20
CA ASP A 495 7.46 -7.47 37.32
C ASP A 495 6.21 -7.42 36.40
N GLU A 496 5.38 -6.38 36.45
CA GLU A 496 4.26 -6.19 35.51
C GLU A 496 4.74 -5.38 34.29
N THR A 497 4.32 -5.78 33.09
CA THR A 497 4.71 -5.14 31.82
C THR A 497 3.52 -4.62 31.02
N ALA A 498 2.28 -4.92 31.43
CA ALA A 498 1.07 -4.27 30.95
C ALA A 498 0.04 -4.09 32.07
N LEU A 499 -0.79 -3.05 31.97
CA LEU A 499 -1.77 -2.65 32.98
C LEU A 499 -3.03 -2.08 32.33
N VAL A 500 -4.19 -2.54 32.79
CA VAL A 500 -5.46 -1.89 32.47
C VAL A 500 -5.60 -0.64 33.35
N LEU A 501 -5.53 0.54 32.73
CA LEU A 501 -5.69 1.84 33.41
C LEU A 501 -7.13 2.03 33.90
N GLY A 502 -8.10 1.62 33.08
CA GLY A 502 -9.52 1.62 33.43
C GLY A 502 -10.42 1.31 32.24
N SER A 503 -11.72 1.29 32.50
CA SER A 503 -12.72 1.06 31.45
C SER A 503 -13.91 2.00 31.59
N PHE A 504 -14.33 2.61 30.50
CA PHE A 504 -15.63 3.26 30.40
C PHE A 504 -16.70 2.20 30.11
N ARG A 505 -17.81 2.23 30.83
CA ARG A 505 -18.93 1.31 30.66
C ARG A 505 -20.21 2.08 30.41
N ARG A 506 -20.98 1.65 29.41
CA ARG A 506 -22.26 2.24 29.07
C ARG A 506 -23.33 1.79 30.08
N ARG A 507 -23.96 2.75 30.74
CA ARG A 507 -25.10 2.51 31.66
C ARG A 507 -26.40 2.35 30.88
N ALA A 508 -27.41 1.78 31.53
CA ALA A 508 -28.72 1.56 30.92
C ALA A 508 -29.45 2.84 30.50
N ASN A 509 -29.06 4.00 31.05
CA ASN A 509 -29.60 5.31 30.69
C ASN A 509 -28.87 5.97 29.50
N GLY A 510 -27.83 5.34 28.96
CA GLY A 510 -27.04 5.84 27.82
C GLY A 510 -25.70 6.45 28.21
N ASP A 511 -25.53 6.89 29.47
CA ASP A 511 -24.32 7.56 29.94
C ASP A 511 -23.13 6.61 30.07
N TRP A 512 -21.92 7.14 29.95
CA TRP A 512 -20.68 6.39 30.17
C TRP A 512 -20.13 6.66 31.57
N GLU A 513 -19.78 5.58 32.29
CA GLU A 513 -19.14 5.64 33.60
C GLU A 513 -17.73 5.07 33.52
N PHE A 514 -16.75 5.82 34.04
CA PHE A 514 -15.39 5.31 34.19
C PHE A 514 -15.29 4.42 35.42
N VAL A 515 -14.70 3.23 35.24
CA VAL A 515 -14.36 2.29 36.29
C VAL A 515 -12.84 2.14 36.30
N THR A 516 -12.21 2.55 37.40
CA THR A 516 -10.76 2.43 37.60
C THR A 516 -10.31 0.99 37.44
N GLY A 517 -9.26 0.82 36.64
CA GLY A 517 -8.57 -0.45 36.44
C GLY A 517 -7.52 -0.69 37.52
N GLY A 518 -6.73 -1.74 37.34
CA GLY A 518 -5.71 -2.14 38.32
C GLY A 518 -5.26 -3.58 38.21
N ARG A 519 -5.68 -4.28 37.15
CA ARG A 519 -5.15 -5.58 36.81
C ARG A 519 -3.91 -5.38 35.93
N GLY A 520 -2.75 -5.70 36.48
CA GLY A 520 -1.49 -5.81 35.75
C GLY A 520 -1.24 -7.23 35.27
N TYR A 521 -0.40 -7.34 34.24
CA TYR A 521 -0.07 -8.56 33.53
C TYR A 521 1.45 -8.68 33.41
N ARG A 522 1.97 -9.88 33.66
CA ARG A 522 3.42 -10.15 33.63
C ARG A 522 3.87 -10.59 32.24
N GLY A 523 3.00 -11.28 31.49
CA GLY A 523 3.17 -11.62 30.08
C GLY A 523 2.88 -10.46 29.12
N GLY A 524 2.84 -9.22 29.63
CA GLY A 524 2.74 -8.02 28.83
C GLY A 524 1.41 -7.86 28.10
N LEU A 525 1.46 -7.10 27.00
CA LEU A 525 0.29 -6.79 26.20
C LEU A 525 -0.34 -8.06 25.60
N GLU A 526 0.47 -9.05 25.26
CA GLU A 526 0.04 -10.34 24.71
C GLU A 526 -0.91 -11.09 25.64
N GLU A 527 -0.50 -11.31 26.89
CA GLU A 527 -1.36 -11.94 27.91
C GLU A 527 -2.64 -11.12 28.15
N LEU A 528 -2.53 -9.79 28.14
CA LEU A 528 -3.64 -8.90 28.39
C LEU A 528 -4.71 -8.99 27.30
N VAL A 529 -4.34 -8.91 26.02
CA VAL A 529 -5.32 -8.86 24.93
C VAL A 529 -5.97 -10.23 24.67
N GLN A 530 -5.29 -11.34 24.98
CA GLN A 530 -5.88 -12.68 25.00
C GLN A 530 -7.07 -12.77 25.97
N ASP A 531 -6.99 -12.14 27.14
CA ASP A 531 -8.09 -12.05 28.10
C ASP A 531 -9.32 -11.30 27.56
N TYR A 532 -9.12 -10.45 26.53
CA TYR A 532 -10.18 -9.74 25.80
C TYR A 532 -10.55 -10.41 24.47
N GLY A 533 -10.10 -11.65 24.25
CA GLY A 533 -10.47 -12.47 23.10
C GLY A 533 -9.72 -12.15 21.80
N ILE A 534 -8.60 -11.43 21.88
CA ILE A 534 -7.68 -11.25 20.76
C ILE A 534 -6.69 -12.43 20.78
N GLU A 535 -6.70 -13.24 19.72
CA GLU A 535 -5.75 -14.36 19.59
C GLU A 535 -4.37 -13.81 19.22
N VAL A 536 -3.44 -13.86 20.18
CA VAL A 536 -2.03 -13.52 19.96
C VAL A 536 -1.24 -14.82 19.97
N GLU A 537 -0.62 -15.16 18.83
CA GLU A 537 0.28 -16.32 18.69
C GLU A 537 1.75 -15.91 18.44
#